data_AF-A0A524LA46-F1
#
_entry.id   AF-A0A524LA46-F1
#
_cell.length_a   1.000
_cell.length_b   1.000
_cell.length_c   1.000
_cell.angle_alpha   90.00
_cell.angle_beta   90.00
_cell.angle_gamma   90.00
#
_symmetry.space_group_name_H-M   'P 1'
#
loop_
_entity.id
_entity.type
_entity.pdbx_description
1 polymer ?
#
loop_
_entity_poly.entity_id
_entity_poly.type
_entity_poly.pdbx_seq_one_letter_code
_entity_poly.pdbx_strand_id
1 'polypeptide(L)'
;HYEGSKYDSSNHYKNGSPNSGNNRTICTETTQYSFVAQIRGWLPAEIASLIWISLRRPDSNAFSPWYVSMGAAPDGYSRENADSALKNHFSPLPVAALEDAGHAFNTYAKISEVVDRQYKDRIEKTQKVWRNFEDFLFGDVKNHEKEFIFLLKGNKPVARKIIDNYIHGLEYRKWFLAAELLKEFRK
;
A
#
# COMPACT_ATOMS: atom_id res chain seq x y z
N HIS A 1 13.20 -11.14 4.95
CA HIS A 1 13.73 -11.53 6.27
C HIS A 1 14.81 -12.61 6.21
N TYR A 2 15.73 -12.56 5.23
CA TYR A 2 16.78 -13.58 5.05
C TYR A 2 16.25 -15.01 4.91
N GLU A 3 14.99 -15.18 4.47
CA GLU A 3 14.30 -16.46 4.36
C GLU A 3 15.16 -17.49 3.61
N GLY A 4 15.27 -18.71 4.16
CA GLY A 4 16.04 -19.80 3.55
C GLY A 4 17.56 -19.66 3.65
N SER A 5 18.06 -18.65 4.36
CA SER A 5 19.50 -18.48 4.62
C SER A 5 19.86 -18.71 6.09
N LYS A 6 21.15 -18.86 6.38
CA LYS A 6 21.68 -18.95 7.75
C LYS A 6 21.43 -17.70 8.62
N TYR A 7 20.96 -16.60 8.02
CA TYR A 7 20.69 -15.33 8.72
C TYR A 7 19.21 -15.17 9.12
N ASP A 8 18.34 -16.13 8.77
CA ASP A 8 16.95 -16.15 9.22
C ASP A 8 16.84 -16.53 10.71
N SER A 9 16.76 -15.50 11.56
CA SER A 9 16.58 -15.69 13.01
C SER A 9 15.19 -16.23 13.38
N SER A 10 14.20 -16.12 12.48
CA SER A 10 12.84 -16.63 12.72
C SER A 10 12.75 -18.15 12.55
N ASN A 11 13.78 -18.79 11.95
CA ASN A 11 13.82 -20.22 11.63
C ASN A 11 12.55 -20.65 10.86
N HIS A 12 12.36 -20.10 9.66
CA HIS A 12 11.13 -20.30 8.89
C HIS A 12 9.88 -19.99 9.72
N TYR A 13 9.91 -18.84 10.41
CA TYR A 13 8.83 -18.30 11.24
C TYR A 13 8.43 -19.14 12.47
N LYS A 14 9.20 -20.20 12.80
CA LYS A 14 8.96 -21.03 14.00
C LYS A 14 9.20 -20.28 15.30
N ASN A 15 10.10 -19.30 15.29
CA ASN A 15 10.45 -18.48 16.46
C ASN A 15 9.59 -17.19 16.56
N GLY A 16 8.51 -17.08 15.78
CA GLY A 16 7.62 -15.91 15.75
C GLY A 16 7.84 -15.04 14.52
N SER A 17 7.36 -13.78 14.61
CA SER A 17 7.46 -12.82 13.52
C SER A 17 8.93 -12.50 13.20
N PRO A 18 9.32 -12.46 11.92
CA PRO A 18 10.64 -12.02 11.52
C PRO A 18 10.84 -10.49 11.62
N ASN A 19 9.78 -9.72 11.87
CA ASN A 19 9.82 -8.25 11.88
C ASN A 19 10.42 -7.65 13.16
N SER A 20 10.56 -8.43 14.24
CA SER A 20 11.03 -7.99 15.57
C SER A 20 12.24 -8.78 16.09
N GLY A 21 12.95 -9.47 15.19
CA GLY A 21 14.14 -10.24 15.55
C GLY A 21 15.39 -9.37 15.80
N ASN A 22 16.43 -9.98 16.39
CA ASN A 22 17.71 -9.32 16.66
C ASN A 22 18.48 -8.94 15.38
N ASN A 23 18.27 -9.67 14.29
CA ASN A 23 18.89 -9.36 13.00
C ASN A 23 18.08 -8.29 12.28
N ARG A 24 18.72 -7.17 11.95
CA ARG A 24 18.06 -6.12 11.14
C ARG A 24 17.75 -6.65 9.73
N THR A 25 16.46 -6.83 9.45
CA THR A 25 15.91 -7.17 8.13
C THR A 25 15.58 -5.92 7.32
N ILE A 26 15.22 -6.09 6.04
CA ILE A 26 14.77 -4.97 5.18
C ILE A 26 13.39 -4.49 5.62
N CYS A 27 12.44 -5.41 5.75
CA CYS A 27 11.13 -5.16 6.35
C CYS A 27 11.23 -5.41 7.86
N THR A 28 10.76 -4.46 8.66
CA THR A 28 10.85 -4.50 10.13
C THR A 28 9.57 -3.99 10.76
N GLU A 29 9.46 -4.12 12.09
CA GLU A 29 8.34 -3.59 12.84
C GLU A 29 8.19 -2.06 12.73
N THR A 30 9.26 -1.34 12.39
CA THR A 30 9.28 0.11 12.26
C THR A 30 8.99 0.61 10.85
N THR A 31 8.92 -0.25 9.83
CA THR A 31 8.59 0.16 8.45
C THR A 31 7.20 0.80 8.40
N GLN A 32 7.14 2.09 8.02
CA GLN A 32 5.88 2.83 7.88
C GLN A 32 5.32 2.75 6.46
N TYR A 33 6.19 2.65 5.46
CA TYR A 33 5.81 2.39 4.08
C TYR A 33 7.05 1.92 3.32
N SER A 34 6.82 1.37 2.14
CA SER A 34 7.85 1.08 1.15
C SER A 34 7.33 1.51 -0.22
N PHE A 35 8.24 1.91 -1.11
CA PHE A 35 7.85 2.32 -2.44
C PHE A 35 8.91 2.02 -3.49
N VAL A 36 8.45 1.93 -4.74
CA VAL A 36 9.28 1.91 -5.94
C VAL A 36 8.83 3.04 -6.85
N ALA A 37 9.75 3.96 -7.15
CA ALA A 37 9.50 5.04 -8.11
C ALA A 37 9.85 4.57 -9.53
N GLN A 38 8.89 4.68 -10.44
CA GLN A 38 9.02 4.29 -11.83
C GLN A 38 8.78 5.52 -12.73
N ILE A 39 9.84 5.97 -13.40
CA ILE A 39 9.82 7.15 -14.28
C ILE A 39 9.92 6.68 -15.73
N ARG A 40 8.90 6.96 -16.54
CA ARG A 40 8.71 6.43 -17.89
C ARG A 40 8.62 7.56 -18.90
N GLY A 41 9.78 8.06 -19.32
CA GLY A 41 9.89 9.24 -20.19
C GLY A 41 9.25 9.11 -21.58
N TRP A 42 8.82 7.91 -21.99
CA TRP A 42 8.11 7.67 -23.24
C TRP A 42 6.58 7.83 -23.13
N LEU A 43 6.06 8.16 -21.95
CA LEU A 43 4.62 8.41 -21.71
C LEU A 43 4.33 9.91 -21.50
N PRO A 44 3.06 10.35 -21.66
CA PRO A 44 2.65 11.71 -21.30
C PRO A 44 2.96 12.03 -19.84
N ALA A 45 3.26 13.30 -19.54
CA ALA A 45 3.68 13.75 -18.21
C ALA A 45 2.69 13.38 -17.09
N GLU A 46 1.39 13.37 -17.38
CA GLU A 46 0.32 12.99 -16.46
C GLU A 46 0.34 11.51 -16.03
N ILE A 47 1.06 10.63 -16.74
CA ILE A 47 1.17 9.21 -16.40
C ILE A 47 2.61 8.67 -16.45
N ALA A 48 3.59 9.54 -16.72
CA ALA A 48 4.99 9.16 -16.86
C ALA A 48 5.61 8.71 -15.54
N SER A 49 5.22 9.32 -14.42
CA SER A 49 5.78 9.06 -13.09
C SER A 49 4.77 8.30 -12.23
N LEU A 50 5.11 7.07 -11.90
CA LEU A 50 4.30 6.16 -11.08
C LEU A 50 5.07 5.77 -9.81
N ILE A 51 4.45 5.91 -8.65
CA ILE A 51 4.97 5.40 -7.39
C ILE A 51 4.16 4.17 -7.03
N TRP A 52 4.81 3.01 -7.01
CA TRP A 52 4.24 1.81 -6.42
C TRP A 52 4.46 1.90 -4.91
N ILE A 53 3.40 2.04 -4.12
CA ILE A 53 3.48 2.25 -2.67
C ILE A 53 2.76 1.14 -1.90
N SER A 54 3.42 0.63 -0.86
CA SER A 54 2.82 -0.21 0.17
C SER A 54 2.85 0.55 1.48
N LEU A 55 1.68 0.88 2.02
CA LEU A 55 1.56 1.41 3.37
C LEU A 55 1.87 0.31 4.39
N ARG A 56 2.51 0.70 5.50
CA ARG A 56 3.07 -0.18 6.51
C ARG A 56 4.16 -1.09 5.96
N ARG A 57 4.03 -2.40 6.12
CA ARG A 57 5.09 -3.38 5.84
C ARG A 57 4.77 -4.15 4.57
N PRO A 58 5.69 -4.21 3.59
CA PRO A 58 5.45 -4.88 2.30
C PRO A 58 5.39 -6.40 2.40
N ASP A 59 5.81 -7.01 3.52
CA ASP A 59 5.68 -8.45 3.70
C ASP A 59 4.22 -8.89 3.90
N SER A 60 3.41 -8.00 4.48
CA SER A 60 2.05 -8.23 4.96
C SER A 60 1.03 -7.30 4.30
N ASN A 61 1.45 -6.41 3.40
CA ASN A 61 0.60 -5.50 2.63
C ASN A 61 1.07 -5.42 1.18
N ALA A 62 0.15 -5.11 0.27
CA ALA A 62 0.43 -5.02 -1.16
C ALA A 62 0.96 -3.64 -1.59
N PHE A 63 1.69 -3.61 -2.69
CA PHE A 63 1.94 -2.40 -3.47
C PHE A 63 0.73 -2.01 -4.32
N SER A 64 0.57 -0.71 -4.55
CA SER A 64 -0.41 -0.16 -5.48
C SER A 64 0.11 1.11 -6.15
N PRO A 65 -0.33 1.44 -7.38
CA PRO A 65 0.28 2.47 -8.21
C PRO A 65 -0.35 3.84 -7.99
N TRP A 66 0.44 4.87 -7.72
CA TRP A 66 0.00 6.26 -7.59
C TRP A 66 0.70 7.12 -8.63
N TYR A 67 -0.05 7.81 -9.48
CA TYR A 67 0.55 8.79 -10.38
C TYR A 67 0.95 10.03 -9.60
N VAL A 68 2.16 10.54 -9.82
CA VAL A 68 2.64 11.74 -9.12
C VAL A 68 1.80 12.98 -9.44
N SER A 69 1.12 12.99 -10.59
CA SER A 69 0.27 14.10 -11.03
C SER A 69 -1.17 14.05 -10.51
N MET A 70 -1.52 13.09 -9.63
CA MET A 70 -2.85 13.03 -9.02
C MET A 70 -3.18 14.33 -8.30
N GLY A 71 -4.43 14.76 -8.37
CA GLY A 71 -4.88 16.01 -7.75
C GLY A 71 -5.00 15.94 -6.22
N ALA A 72 -5.21 14.73 -5.68
CA ALA A 72 -5.34 14.47 -4.26
C ALA A 72 -4.93 13.02 -3.94
N ALA A 73 -4.64 12.75 -2.67
CA ALA A 73 -4.55 11.38 -2.20
C ALA A 73 -5.94 10.70 -2.26
N PRO A 74 -5.99 9.37 -2.42
CA PRO A 74 -7.23 8.60 -2.35
C PRO A 74 -7.99 8.85 -1.04
N ASP A 75 -9.32 8.75 -1.10
CA ASP A 75 -10.17 8.97 0.07
C ASP A 75 -9.81 8.01 1.22
N GLY A 76 -9.67 8.55 2.44
CA GLY A 76 -9.25 7.80 3.62
C GLY A 76 -7.73 7.61 3.77
N TYR A 77 -6.90 8.11 2.84
CA TYR A 77 -5.43 8.04 2.92
C TYR A 77 -4.79 9.32 3.49
N SER A 78 -5.60 10.32 3.82
CA SER A 78 -5.14 11.57 4.44
C SER A 78 -6.16 12.03 5.47
N ARG A 79 -5.69 12.59 6.58
CA ARG A 79 -6.55 13.17 7.64
C ARG A 79 -6.94 14.61 7.37
N GLU A 80 -6.11 15.30 6.61
CA GLU A 80 -6.20 16.72 6.32
C GLU A 80 -5.55 17.00 4.96
N ASN A 81 -5.69 18.23 4.45
CA ASN A 81 -5.02 18.65 3.23
C ASN A 81 -3.50 18.80 3.43
N ALA A 82 -2.76 18.89 2.33
CA ALA A 82 -1.30 18.95 2.35
C ALA A 82 -0.73 20.09 3.20
N ASP A 83 -1.30 21.30 3.12
CA ASP A 83 -0.81 22.46 3.88
C ASP A 83 -1.01 22.29 5.38
N SER A 84 -2.16 21.74 5.77
CA SER A 84 -2.49 21.49 7.17
C SER A 84 -1.64 20.35 7.72
N ALA A 85 -1.46 19.27 6.94
CA ALA A 85 -0.57 18.17 7.29
C ALA A 85 0.87 18.65 7.49
N LEU A 86 1.38 19.50 6.61
CA LEU A 86 2.72 20.07 6.74
C LEU A 86 2.86 20.92 8.00
N LYS A 87 1.84 21.73 8.33
CA LYS A 87 1.83 22.53 9.54
C LYS A 87 1.75 21.70 10.83
N ASN A 88 1.04 20.57 10.78
CA ASN A 88 0.66 19.79 11.96
C ASN A 88 1.46 18.47 12.12
N HIS A 89 2.42 18.15 11.25
CA HIS A 89 3.03 16.81 11.21
C HIS A 89 3.75 16.36 12.49
N PHE A 90 4.17 17.29 13.36
CA PHE A 90 4.73 16.98 14.68
C PHE A 90 3.73 17.14 15.83
N SER A 91 2.51 17.60 15.55
CA SER A 91 1.47 17.70 16.55
C SER A 91 1.00 16.30 16.94
N PRO A 92 0.85 16.01 18.24
CA PRO A 92 0.38 14.71 18.68
C PRO A 92 -1.05 14.48 18.19
N LEU A 93 -1.29 13.28 17.64
CA LEU A 93 -2.64 12.85 17.29
C LEU A 93 -3.38 12.34 18.54
N PRO A 94 -4.70 12.59 18.67
CA PRO A 94 -5.48 11.95 19.72
C PRO A 94 -5.53 10.43 19.50
N VAL A 95 -5.61 9.66 20.59
CA VAL A 95 -5.63 8.18 20.53
C VAL A 95 -6.71 7.66 19.58
N ALA A 96 -7.90 8.27 19.59
CA ALA A 96 -9.00 7.90 18.69
C ALA A 96 -8.63 7.98 17.19
N ALA A 97 -7.73 8.88 16.79
CA ALA A 97 -7.26 8.96 15.41
C ALA A 97 -6.39 7.75 15.04
N LEU A 98 -5.64 7.17 15.99
CA LEU A 98 -4.83 5.97 15.76
C LEU A 98 -5.68 4.71 15.61
N GLU A 99 -6.92 4.73 16.09
CA GLU A 99 -7.86 3.60 16.05
C GLU A 99 -8.93 3.73 14.96
N ASP A 100 -8.98 4.88 14.29
CA ASP A 100 -9.94 5.14 13.21
C ASP A 100 -9.75 4.16 12.04
N ALA A 101 -10.72 3.24 11.88
CA ALA A 101 -10.73 2.25 10.81
C ALA A 101 -11.03 2.86 9.42
N GLY A 102 -11.54 4.09 9.37
CA GLY A 102 -11.74 4.83 8.13
C GLY A 102 -10.42 5.34 7.52
N HIS A 103 -9.35 5.40 8.33
CA HIS A 103 -8.03 5.76 7.84
C HIS A 103 -7.28 4.52 7.33
N ALA A 104 -6.95 4.50 6.04
CA ALA A 104 -6.41 3.32 5.37
C ALA A 104 -5.11 2.80 6.03
N PHE A 105 -4.22 3.71 6.45
CA PHE A 105 -2.99 3.34 7.14
C PHE A 105 -3.25 2.50 8.40
N ASN A 106 -4.28 2.84 9.19
CA ASN A 106 -4.60 2.12 10.42
C ASN A 106 -5.05 0.69 10.12
N THR A 107 -5.75 0.49 9.00
CA THR A 107 -6.16 -0.84 8.52
C THR A 107 -4.94 -1.70 8.16
N TYR A 108 -3.99 -1.15 7.40
CA TYR A 108 -2.76 -1.85 7.03
C TYR A 108 -1.83 -2.10 8.22
N ALA A 109 -1.75 -1.15 9.15
CA ALA A 109 -1.07 -1.34 10.43
C ALA A 109 -1.68 -2.50 11.22
N LYS A 110 -3.03 -2.59 11.26
CA LYS A 110 -3.73 -3.68 11.94
C LYS A 110 -3.49 -5.02 11.28
N ILE A 111 -3.45 -5.08 9.94
CA ILE A 111 -3.09 -6.29 9.21
C ILE A 111 -1.70 -6.77 9.63
N SER A 112 -0.69 -5.90 9.59
CA SER A 112 0.67 -6.29 9.99
C SER A 112 0.75 -6.76 11.45
N GLU A 113 0.03 -6.11 12.36
CA GLU A 113 -0.03 -6.51 13.77
C GLU A 113 -0.67 -7.90 13.94
N VAL A 114 -1.80 -8.13 13.27
CA VAL A 114 -2.53 -9.40 13.32
C VAL A 114 -1.68 -10.50 12.69
N VAL A 115 -1.03 -10.24 11.55
CA VAL A 115 -0.10 -11.19 10.94
C VAL A 115 1.05 -11.52 11.90
N ASP A 116 1.72 -10.53 12.49
CA ASP A 116 2.85 -10.76 13.43
C ASP A 116 2.51 -11.72 14.57
N ARG A 117 1.31 -11.59 15.17
CA ARG A 117 0.89 -12.42 16.31
C ARG A 117 0.89 -13.92 16.00
N GLN A 118 0.65 -14.30 14.74
CA GLN A 118 0.66 -15.69 14.27
C GLN A 118 1.29 -15.76 12.87
N TYR A 119 2.52 -15.21 12.75
CA TYR A 119 3.13 -14.93 11.43
C TYR A 119 3.17 -16.17 10.54
N LYS A 120 3.67 -17.28 11.08
CA LYS A 120 3.77 -18.56 10.37
C LYS A 120 2.43 -19.03 9.77
N ASP A 121 1.33 -18.82 10.48
CA ASP A 121 0.01 -19.32 10.09
C ASP A 121 -0.74 -18.34 9.18
N ARG A 122 -0.39 -17.05 9.23
CA ARG A 122 -1.14 -15.97 8.56
C ARG A 122 -0.46 -15.46 7.30
N ILE A 123 0.88 -15.43 7.26
CA ILE A 123 1.64 -14.74 6.20
C ILE A 123 1.36 -15.30 4.81
N GLU A 124 1.35 -16.62 4.63
CA GLU A 124 1.17 -17.24 3.31
C GLU A 124 -0.19 -16.88 2.71
N LYS A 125 -1.24 -16.91 3.54
CA LYS A 125 -2.60 -16.54 3.15
C LYS A 125 -2.68 -15.05 2.78
N THR A 126 -2.15 -14.18 3.64
CA THR A 126 -2.09 -12.73 3.38
C THR A 126 -1.37 -12.44 2.07
N GLN A 127 -0.19 -13.01 1.87
CA GLN A 127 0.58 -12.83 0.64
C GLN A 127 -0.11 -13.41 -0.59
N LYS A 128 -0.89 -14.48 -0.46
CA LYS A 128 -1.69 -15.00 -1.59
C LYS A 128 -2.73 -13.99 -2.05
N VAL A 129 -3.42 -13.32 -1.12
CA VAL A 129 -4.37 -12.24 -1.45
C VAL A 129 -3.64 -11.08 -2.13
N TRP A 130 -2.48 -10.69 -1.61
CA TRP A 130 -1.69 -9.59 -2.19
C TRP A 130 -1.08 -9.90 -3.54
N ARG A 131 -0.52 -11.09 -3.75
CA ARG A 131 -0.04 -11.51 -5.07
C ARG A 131 -1.15 -11.46 -6.11
N ASN A 132 -2.35 -11.98 -5.79
CA ASN A 132 -3.49 -11.91 -6.71
C ASN A 132 -3.89 -10.46 -7.05
N PHE A 133 -3.81 -9.54 -6.08
CA PHE A 133 -4.09 -8.13 -6.30
C PHE A 133 -3.00 -7.45 -7.14
N GLU A 134 -1.71 -7.68 -6.83
CA GLU A 134 -0.57 -7.12 -7.56
C GLU A 134 -0.48 -7.66 -8.99
N ASP A 135 -0.72 -8.96 -9.20
CA ASP A 135 -0.78 -9.58 -10.53
C ASP A 135 -1.90 -8.97 -11.38
N PHE A 136 -3.07 -8.73 -10.77
CA PHE A 136 -4.16 -7.99 -11.42
C PHE A 136 -3.70 -6.58 -11.85
N LEU A 137 -3.01 -5.85 -10.96
CA LEU A 137 -2.55 -4.48 -11.24
C LEU A 137 -1.58 -4.41 -12.43
N PHE A 138 -0.64 -5.35 -12.56
CA PHE A 138 0.33 -5.33 -13.66
C PHE A 138 -0.33 -5.38 -15.05
N GLY A 139 -1.41 -6.14 -15.19
CA GLY A 139 -2.20 -6.18 -16.42
C GLY A 139 -3.13 -4.98 -16.57
N ASP A 140 -3.85 -4.65 -15.51
CA ASP A 140 -4.93 -3.66 -15.52
C ASP A 140 -4.42 -2.24 -15.75
N VAL A 141 -3.35 -1.83 -15.07
CA VAL A 141 -2.73 -0.49 -15.20
C VAL A 141 -2.23 -0.29 -16.62
N LYS A 142 -1.54 -1.30 -17.18
CA LYS A 142 -1.00 -1.25 -18.54
C LYS A 142 -2.11 -1.09 -19.59
N ASN A 143 -3.27 -1.70 -19.37
CA ASN A 143 -4.41 -1.57 -20.28
C ASN A 143 -5.06 -0.20 -20.16
N HIS A 144 -5.34 0.27 -18.94
CA HIS A 144 -5.91 1.60 -18.70
C HIS A 144 -4.99 2.73 -19.18
N GLU A 145 -3.67 2.59 -19.11
CA GLU A 145 -2.74 3.60 -19.61
C GLU A 145 -2.90 3.87 -21.11
N LYS A 146 -3.28 2.86 -21.92
CA LYS A 146 -3.57 3.07 -23.34
C LYS A 146 -4.78 3.98 -23.53
N GLU A 147 -5.80 3.80 -22.69
CA GLU A 147 -7.01 4.63 -22.68
C GLU A 147 -6.68 6.04 -22.18
N PHE A 148 -5.86 6.17 -21.13
CA PHE A 148 -5.41 7.46 -20.62
C PHE A 148 -4.64 8.25 -21.67
N ILE A 149 -3.75 7.63 -22.43
CA ILE A 149 -3.04 8.29 -23.54
C ILE A 149 -4.04 8.84 -24.56
N PHE A 150 -5.10 8.11 -24.88
CA PHE A 150 -6.14 8.59 -25.80
C PHE A 150 -6.91 9.77 -25.21
N LEU A 151 -7.36 9.66 -23.96
CA LEU A 151 -8.14 10.70 -23.26
C LEU A 151 -7.32 12.00 -23.08
N LEU A 152 -6.02 11.89 -22.77
CA LEU A 152 -5.12 13.02 -22.58
C LEU A 152 -4.85 13.83 -23.86
N LYS A 153 -5.09 13.26 -25.04
CA LYS A 153 -5.05 14.00 -26.32
C LYS A 153 -6.29 14.87 -26.52
N GLY A 154 -7.40 14.55 -25.87
CA GLY A 154 -8.64 15.30 -25.92
C GLY A 154 -8.75 16.30 -24.77
N ASN A 155 -9.77 16.12 -23.93
CA ASN A 155 -10.03 17.00 -22.79
C ASN A 155 -9.18 16.59 -21.58
N LYS A 156 -8.00 17.22 -21.44
CA LYS A 156 -7.05 16.96 -20.35
C LYS A 156 -7.64 17.06 -18.94
N PRO A 157 -8.41 18.11 -18.57
CA PRO A 157 -9.06 18.17 -17.26
C PRO A 157 -9.95 16.96 -16.95
N VAL A 158 -10.76 16.52 -17.91
CA VAL A 158 -11.62 15.34 -17.75
C VAL A 158 -10.78 14.06 -17.64
N ALA A 159 -9.74 13.92 -18.49
CA ALA A 159 -8.84 12.77 -18.46
C ALA A 159 -8.15 12.61 -17.10
N ARG A 160 -7.65 13.71 -16.51
CA ARG A 160 -7.02 13.68 -15.18
C ARG A 160 -7.99 13.18 -14.10
N LYS A 161 -9.24 13.63 -14.13
CA LYS A 161 -10.25 13.18 -13.18
C LYS A 161 -10.58 11.69 -13.34
N ILE A 162 -10.56 11.17 -14.57
CA ILE A 162 -10.73 9.73 -14.84
C ILE A 162 -9.53 8.93 -14.28
N ILE A 163 -8.30 9.42 -14.48
CA ILE A 163 -7.08 8.79 -13.96
C ILE A 163 -7.11 8.74 -12.43
N ASP A 164 -7.44 9.86 -11.77
CA ASP A 164 -7.53 9.94 -10.31
C ASP A 164 -8.59 8.95 -9.77
N ASN A 165 -9.79 8.95 -10.37
CA ASN A 165 -10.86 8.02 -9.98
C ASN A 165 -10.48 6.55 -10.16
N TYR A 166 -9.71 6.22 -11.19
CA TYR A 166 -9.19 4.88 -11.40
C TYR A 166 -8.28 4.45 -10.23
N ILE A 167 -7.32 5.29 -9.83
CA ILE A 167 -6.46 5.00 -8.67
C ILE A 167 -7.28 4.91 -7.38
N HIS A 168 -8.25 5.80 -7.17
CA HIS A 168 -9.14 5.73 -6.00
C HIS A 168 -9.90 4.39 -5.95
N GLY A 169 -10.36 3.88 -7.09
CA GLY A 169 -11.00 2.57 -7.19
C GLY A 169 -10.06 1.41 -6.83
N LEU A 170 -8.81 1.46 -7.28
CA LEU A 170 -7.79 0.46 -6.92
C LEU A 170 -7.51 0.45 -5.41
N GLU A 171 -7.39 1.63 -4.79
CA GLU A 171 -7.12 1.77 -3.36
C GLU A 171 -8.30 1.36 -2.50
N TYR A 172 -9.52 1.63 -2.94
CA TYR A 172 -10.72 1.12 -2.30
C TYR A 172 -10.75 -0.42 -2.33
N ARG A 173 -10.45 -1.03 -3.48
CA ARG A 173 -10.37 -2.49 -3.62
C ARG A 173 -9.32 -3.10 -2.70
N LYS A 174 -8.13 -2.49 -2.63
CA LYS A 174 -7.04 -2.92 -1.74
C LYS A 174 -7.44 -2.84 -0.27
N TRP A 175 -8.04 -1.71 0.14
CA TRP A 175 -8.51 -1.52 1.51
C TRP A 175 -9.61 -2.54 1.85
N PHE A 176 -10.54 -2.81 0.93
CA PHE A 176 -11.59 -3.80 1.12
C PHE A 176 -11.02 -5.21 1.34
N LEU A 177 -10.03 -5.63 0.53
CA LEU A 177 -9.33 -6.89 0.72
C LEU A 177 -8.64 -6.98 2.10
N ALA A 178 -8.07 -5.87 2.57
CA ALA A 178 -7.47 -5.82 3.91
C ALA A 178 -8.54 -5.96 5.00
N ALA A 179 -9.68 -5.30 4.85
CA ALA A 179 -10.80 -5.44 5.79
C ALA A 179 -11.32 -6.89 5.84
N GLU A 180 -11.40 -7.59 4.71
CA GLU A 180 -11.80 -9.00 4.66
C GLU A 180 -10.79 -9.92 5.35
N LEU A 181 -9.48 -9.72 5.13
CA LEU A 181 -8.43 -10.45 5.85
C LEU A 181 -8.53 -10.22 7.38
N LEU A 182 -8.79 -8.99 7.83
CA LEU A 182 -8.99 -8.70 9.25
C LEU A 182 -10.21 -9.41 9.82
N LYS A 183 -11.32 -9.47 9.08
CA LYS A 183 -12.51 -10.23 9.50
C LYS A 183 -12.22 -11.71 9.59
N GLU A 184 -11.44 -12.24 8.65
CA GLU A 184 -11.06 -13.65 8.65
C GLU A 184 -10.20 -14.01 9.86
N PHE A 185 -9.19 -13.21 10.18
CA PHE A 185 -8.29 -13.47 11.32
C PHE A 185 -8.91 -13.21 12.71
N ARG A 186 -10.15 -12.70 12.77
CA ARG A 186 -10.93 -12.58 14.00
C ARG A 186 -11.76 -13.82 14.33
N LYS A 187 -11.96 -14.71 13.36
CA LYS A 187 -12.65 -16.00 13.57
C LYS A 187 -11.69 -17.00 14.19
#